data_AF-A0A970N8P2-F1
#
_entry.id   AF-A0A970N8P2-F1
#
_cell.length_a   1.000
_cell.length_b   1.000
_cell.length_c   1.000
_cell.angle_alpha   90.00
_cell.angle_beta   90.00
_cell.angle_gamma   90.00
#
_symmetry.space_group_name_H-M   'P 1'
#
loop_
_entity.id
_entity.type
_entity.pdbx_description
1 polymer ?
#
loop_
_entity_poly.entity_id
_entity_poly.type
_entity_poly.pdbx_seq_one_letter_code
_entity_poly.pdbx_strand_id
1 'polypeptide(L)' 'MRKLIKNNVSWVGKIDWELRKFHGEELSTHRGSSYNSYLIEEEKTVLVDTVWLPFADEFVNN' A
#
# COMPACT_ATOMS: atom_id res chain seq x y z
N MET A 1 -9.36 1.79 1.38
CA MET A 1 -9.63 3.05 2.09
C MET A 1 -8.64 4.13 1.63
N ARG A 2 -9.11 5.14 0.90
CA ARG A 2 -8.31 6.28 0.44
C ARG A 2 -8.08 7.28 1.58
N LYS A 3 -6.84 7.74 1.77
CA LYS A 3 -6.49 8.77 2.76
C LYS A 3 -5.75 9.93 2.12
N LEU A 4 -6.22 11.16 2.31
CA LEU A 4 -5.51 12.35 1.84
C LEU A 4 -4.18 12.52 2.61
N ILE A 5 -3.08 12.71 1.87
CA ILE A 5 -1.76 12.97 2.44
C ILE A 5 -1.44 14.46 2.36
N LYS A 6 -1.49 15.03 1.14
CA LYS A 6 -1.21 16.45 0.90
C LYS A 6 -1.76 16.85 -0.46
N ASN A 7 -2.39 18.03 -0.55
CA ASN A 7 -2.93 18.60 -1.78
C ASN A 7 -3.88 17.61 -2.51
N ASN A 8 -3.38 17.01 -3.59
CA ASN A 8 -4.04 16.11 -4.49
C ASN A 8 -3.41 14.69 -4.47
N VAL A 9 -2.55 14.43 -3.48
CA VAL A 9 -1.89 13.14 -3.26
C VAL A 9 -2.64 12.38 -2.18
N SER A 10 -3.16 11.21 -2.55
CA SER A 10 -3.84 10.30 -1.62
C SER A 10 -3.07 8.99 -1.49
N TRP A 11 -2.94 8.50 -0.26
CA TRP A 11 -2.51 7.14 0.01
C TRP A 11 -3.68 6.18 -0.27
N VAL A 12 -3.39 5.13 -1.03
CA VAL A 12 -4.32 4.06 -1.43
C VAL A 12 -3.73 2.67 -1.18
N GLY A 13 -2.67 2.59 -0.35
CA GLY A 13 -1.96 1.35 -0.05
C GLY A 13 -2.68 0.42 0.93
N LYS A 14 -1.90 -0.50 1.53
CA LYS A 14 -2.37 -1.49 2.49
C LYS A 14 -1.48 -1.51 3.73
N ILE A 15 -2.12 -1.58 4.90
CA ILE A 15 -1.44 -1.92 6.16
C ILE A 15 -1.60 -3.44 6.38
N ASP A 16 -0.48 -4.13 6.60
CA ASP A 16 -0.45 -5.56 6.91
C ASP A 16 0.04 -5.74 8.35
N TRP A 17 -0.92 -5.83 9.26
CA TRP A 17 -0.66 -6.10 10.69
C TRP A 17 -0.25 -7.55 10.95
N GLU A 18 -0.53 -8.48 10.04
CA GLU A 18 -0.32 -9.91 10.23
C GLU A 18 1.02 -10.38 9.69
N LEU A 19 1.72 -9.57 8.89
CA LEU A 19 3.07 -9.88 8.45
C LEU A 19 4.00 -10.15 9.65
N ARG A 20 4.61 -11.33 9.67
CA ARG A 20 5.63 -11.71 10.67
C ARG A 20 7.00 -11.93 10.07
N LYS A 21 7.07 -12.21 8.77
CA LYS A 21 8.25 -12.71 8.08
C LYS A 21 8.32 -12.11 6.69
N PHE A 22 9.52 -11.71 6.27
CA PHE A 22 9.77 -11.12 4.97
C PHE A 22 11.03 -11.76 4.37
N HIS A 23 10.98 -12.06 3.08
CA HIS A 23 11.99 -12.83 2.32
C HIS A 23 12.22 -14.29 2.77
N GLY A 24 11.38 -14.84 3.65
CA GLY A 24 11.60 -16.15 4.25
C GLY A 24 11.76 -15.97 5.76
N GLU A 25 12.86 -16.42 6.32
CA GLU A 25 13.19 -16.25 7.75
C GLU A 25 14.23 -15.13 8.01
N GLU A 26 14.68 -14.46 6.95
CA GLU A 26 15.78 -13.51 6.94
C GLU A 26 15.43 -12.20 7.64
N LEU A 27 14.15 -11.81 7.59
CA LEU A 27 13.66 -10.61 8.25
C LEU A 27 12.34 -10.88 8.98
N SER A 28 12.38 -10.73 10.30
CA SER A 28 11.18 -10.81 11.14
C SER A 28 10.56 -9.42 11.34
N THR A 29 9.23 -9.33 11.19
CA THR A 29 8.44 -8.11 11.42
C THR A 29 7.55 -8.29 12.65
N HIS A 30 7.99 -7.81 13.81
CA HIS A 30 7.24 -7.95 15.07
C HIS A 30 6.06 -6.97 15.20
N ARG A 31 5.92 -6.02 14.28
CA ARG A 31 4.89 -4.97 14.30
C ARG A 31 4.14 -4.85 12.98
N GLY A 32 4.14 -5.91 12.18
CA GLY A 32 3.62 -5.87 10.81
C GLY A 32 4.46 -4.99 9.89
N SER A 33 3.87 -4.61 8.75
CA SER A 33 4.42 -3.67 7.78
C SER A 33 3.30 -2.97 6.99
N SER A 34 3.67 -2.17 6.01
CA SER A 34 2.73 -1.53 5.08
C SER A 34 3.29 -1.49 3.67
N TYR A 35 2.42 -1.63 2.68
CA TYR A 35 2.72 -1.44 1.26
C TYR A 35 2.08 -0.13 0.81
N ASN A 36 2.91 0.90 0.59
CA ASN A 36 2.42 2.22 0.27
C ASN A 36 2.27 2.39 -1.24
N SER A 37 1.07 2.79 -1.66
CA SER A 37 0.77 3.20 -3.03
C SER A 37 0.03 4.54 -2.98
N TYR A 38 0.22 5.35 -4.01
CA TYR A 38 -0.29 6.72 -4.06
C TYR A 38 -1.05 7.01 -5.34
N LEU A 39 -2.20 7.65 -5.20
CA LEU A 39 -2.97 8.21 -6.30
C LEU A 39 -2.77 9.72 -6.32
N ILE A 40 -2.28 10.24 -7.44
CA ILE A 40 -2.04 11.66 -7.67
C ILE A 40 -2.97 12.11 -8.78
N GLU A 41 -3.81 13.10 -8.49
CA GLU A 41 -4.82 13.61 -9.41
C GLU A 41 -4.54 15.08 -9.73
N GLU A 42 -3.95 15.35 -10.90
CA GLU A 42 -3.78 16.70 -11.46
C GLU A 42 -4.55 16.79 -12.79
N GLU A 43 -3.98 17.44 -13.82
CA GLU A 43 -4.43 17.31 -15.20
C GLU A 43 -4.40 15.84 -15.69
N LYS A 44 -3.52 15.02 -15.10
CA LYS A 44 -3.45 13.56 -15.31
C LYS A 44 -3.64 12.83 -13.99
N THR A 45 -4.20 11.63 -14.09
CA THR A 45 -4.29 10.69 -12.98
C THR A 45 -3.11 9.72 -13.04
N VAL A 46 -2.34 9.65 -11.96
CA VAL A 46 -1.16 8.79 -11.86
C VAL A 46 -1.27 7.90 -10.63
N LEU A 47 -1.07 6.59 -10.82
CA LEU A 47 -0.87 5.63 -9.74
C LEU A 47 0.63 5.36 -9.58
N VAL A 48 1.15 5.53 -8.37
CA VAL A 48 2.54 5.22 -8.01
C VAL A 48 2.56 3.94 -7.20
N ASP A 49 3.26 2.94 -7.72
CA ASP A 49 3.38 1.58 -7.17
C ASP A 49 2.04 0.87 -6.91
N THR A 50 2.14 -0.36 -6.41
CA THR A 50 1.00 -1.19 -6.00
C THR A 50 1.30 -1.85 -4.65
N VAL A 51 0.46 -2.79 -4.23
CA VAL A 51 0.66 -3.58 -2.99
C VAL A 51 1.17 -4.99 -3.30
N TRP A 52 1.51 -5.74 -2.26
CA TRP A 52 1.88 -7.16 -2.36
C TRP A 52 0.73 -8.02 -2.92
N LEU A 53 1.09 -9.02 -3.73
CA LEU A 53 0.17 -9.84 -4.54
C LEU A 53 -1.04 -10.42 -3.78
N PRO A 54 -0.93 -10.93 -2.53
CA PRO A 54 -2.09 -11.44 -1.79
C PRO A 54 -3.17 -10.40 -1.48
N PHE A 55 -2.83 -9.10 -1.57
CA PHE A 55 -3.77 -8.00 -1.41
C PHE A 55 -4.19 -7.38 -2.75
N ALA A 56 -3.86 -7.98 -3.89
CA ALA A 56 -4.15 -7.42 -5.21
C ALA A 56 -5.65 -7.19 -5.44
N ASP A 57 -6.49 -8.18 -5.11
CA ASP A 57 -7.95 -8.06 -5.26
C ASP A 57 -8.52 -6.99 -4.33
N GLU A 58 -8.07 -6.92 -3.08
CA GLU A 58 -8.47 -5.85 -2.15
C GLU A 58 -8.07 -4.48 -2.69
N PHE A 59 -6.86 -4.37 -3.26
CA PHE A 59 -6.32 -3.11 -3.77
C PHE A 59 -7.07 -2.60 -4.99
N VAL A 60 -7.49 -3.49 -5.90
CA VAL A 60 -8.30 -3.14 -7.08
C VAL A 60 -9.73 -2.74 -6.69
N ASN A 61 -10.28 -3.32 -5.61
CA ASN A 61 -11.63 -3.03 -5.12
C ASN A 61 -11.73 -1.80 -4.19
N ASN A 62 -10.71 -0.94 -4.14
CA ASN A 62 -10.61 0.22 -3.25
C ASN A 62 -11.68 1.31 -3.46
#